data_AF-A0A6M1RSJ4-F1
#
_entry.id   AF-A0A6M1RSJ4-F1
#
_cell.length_a   1.000
_cell.length_b   1.000
_cell.length_c   1.000
_cell.angle_alpha   90.00
_cell.angle_beta   90.00
_cell.angle_gamma   90.00
#
_symmetry.space_group_name_H-M   'P 1'
#
loop_
_entity.id
_entity.type
_entity.pdbx_description
1 polymer ?
#
loop_
_entity_poly.entity_id
_entity_poly.type
_entity_poly.pdbx_seq_one_letter_code
_entity_poly.pdbx_strand_id
1 'polypeptide(L)'
;MALLSKSPDANVRNEEPTPLREPDPAGYEPALAWWRAGFESDRIRLAMIVVPSHMGRMNKLALLRRLRQLGTASRAELAKSLGLSQPTCGKIVQELLRSGVVEELRRNPLVGAAAAGARRRPKLGRPGVLLRLDRSQPRFVGIQLDVTHTSVARLALGFTGPDAWELRVPTGRSAAQWKRQIREAAQALPVRELWGVLVSVPGLLDPVQGRVVFSPNLHWTETVDLRSLLGEIWQVPVVLMQEEQALALGHYQVNPEQDNFLLVDFGEGVGGAVLVNGRLQANPLPVSGELGHTPVAGNRRRCGCGGVGCLETLVSLRGLLDSFQEAVPGATRSWQSLRRHVELHGLEPWLGATLDAAAVVIAGALNVIGLRHVVVTGLLAELPAVVVEHLAARIREGALWARFGEVQVQTAPRHRAAGLVAAGIEQLVLNRLGEGEPGPTRLVSSAYTLTRNP
;
A
#
# COMPACT_ATOMS: atom_id res chain seq x y z
N MET A 1 0.05 -70.51 33.42
CA MET A 1 1.03 -69.42 33.52
C MET A 1 0.70 -68.39 32.44
N ALA A 2 -0.24 -67.48 32.70
CA ALA A 2 0.01 -66.15 33.29
C ALA A 2 0.64 -65.19 32.25
N LEU A 3 -0.15 -64.29 31.64
CA LEU A 3 -0.38 -62.85 31.99
C LEU A 3 0.54 -61.93 31.17
N LEU A 4 0.05 -61.15 30.18
CA LEU A 4 -0.62 -59.84 30.27
C LEU A 4 0.24 -58.67 30.81
N SER A 5 0.54 -57.69 29.95
CA SER A 5 0.52 -56.23 30.23
C SER A 5 0.47 -55.50 28.86
N LYS A 6 -0.67 -55.00 28.37
CA LYS A 6 -1.41 -53.76 28.70
C LYS A 6 -0.52 -52.52 28.87
N SER A 7 -0.58 -51.63 27.88
CA SER A 7 -0.34 -50.19 27.99
C SER A 7 -1.66 -49.47 27.63
N PRO A 8 -2.02 -48.34 28.28
CA PRO A 8 -3.40 -47.89 28.35
C PRO A 8 -3.83 -46.96 27.20
N ASP A 9 -5.07 -47.13 26.79
CA ASP A 9 -5.84 -46.24 25.92
C ASP A 9 -5.86 -44.80 26.45
N ALA A 10 -5.45 -43.85 25.62
CA ALA A 10 -5.91 -42.47 25.69
C ALA A 10 -6.88 -42.23 24.54
N ASN A 11 -8.15 -42.16 24.90
CA ASN A 11 -9.32 -41.84 24.08
C ASN A 11 -9.09 -40.53 23.28
N VAL A 12 -8.67 -40.62 22.03
CA VAL A 12 -8.82 -39.53 21.05
C VAL A 12 -10.02 -39.89 20.20
N ARG A 13 -11.12 -39.15 20.42
CA ARG A 13 -12.29 -39.21 19.53
C ARG A 13 -11.81 -38.85 18.13
N ASN A 14 -11.93 -39.78 17.20
CA ASN A 14 -11.85 -39.51 15.77
C ASN A 14 -13.02 -38.59 15.41
N GLU A 15 -12.80 -37.27 15.47
CA GLU A 15 -13.61 -36.35 14.68
C GLU A 15 -13.16 -36.52 13.23
N GLU A 16 -14.02 -37.14 12.42
CA GLU A 16 -13.84 -37.18 10.99
C GLU A 16 -13.64 -35.75 10.46
N PRO A 17 -12.62 -35.49 9.63
CA PRO A 17 -12.41 -34.17 9.07
C PRO A 17 -13.63 -33.79 8.22
N THR A 18 -14.22 -32.62 8.53
CA THR A 18 -15.25 -31.99 7.71
C THR A 18 -14.81 -32.01 6.24
N PRO A 19 -15.61 -32.57 5.31
CA PRO A 19 -15.21 -32.65 3.92
C PRO A 19 -14.91 -31.25 3.38
N LEU A 20 -13.82 -31.14 2.63
CA LEU A 20 -13.44 -29.95 1.88
C LEU A 20 -14.64 -29.50 1.05
N ARG A 21 -15.06 -28.25 1.21
CA ARG A 21 -15.90 -27.59 0.22
C ARG A 21 -15.01 -27.42 -1.02
N GLU A 22 -15.22 -28.24 -2.04
CA GLU A 22 -14.61 -28.02 -3.34
C GLU A 22 -14.90 -26.57 -3.78
N PRO A 23 -13.91 -25.86 -4.38
CA PRO A 23 -14.15 -24.51 -4.87
C PRO A 23 -15.28 -24.58 -5.89
N ASP A 24 -16.41 -23.96 -5.56
CA ASP A 24 -17.59 -23.92 -6.42
C ASP A 24 -17.22 -23.19 -7.72
N PRO A 25 -17.19 -23.89 -8.87
CA PRO A 25 -16.89 -23.25 -10.16
C PRO A 25 -17.90 -22.15 -10.50
N ALA A 26 -19.13 -22.23 -9.98
CA ALA A 26 -20.18 -21.24 -10.20
C ALA A 26 -19.95 -19.94 -9.40
N GLY A 27 -19.13 -19.97 -8.33
CA GLY A 27 -18.73 -18.78 -7.58
C GLY A 27 -17.74 -17.87 -8.33
N TYR A 28 -17.05 -18.41 -9.35
CA TYR A 28 -16.05 -17.71 -10.17
C TYR A 28 -16.58 -17.25 -11.53
N GLU A 29 -17.76 -17.70 -11.97
CA GLU A 29 -18.41 -17.24 -13.21
C GLU A 29 -18.55 -15.71 -13.30
N PRO A 30 -18.88 -14.95 -12.22
CA PRO A 30 -18.94 -13.49 -12.30
C PRO A 30 -17.57 -12.83 -12.54
N ALA A 31 -16.49 -13.43 -12.04
CA ALA A 31 -15.12 -12.94 -12.25
C ALA A 31 -14.59 -13.26 -13.67
N LEU A 32 -15.03 -14.37 -14.25
CA LEU A 32 -14.69 -14.78 -15.62
C LEU A 32 -15.55 -14.10 -16.70
N ALA A 33 -16.81 -13.74 -16.38
CA ALA A 33 -17.67 -12.97 -17.27
C ALA A 33 -17.10 -11.55 -17.55
N TRP A 34 -16.45 -10.95 -16.55
CA TRP A 34 -15.69 -9.70 -16.69
C TRP A 34 -14.52 -9.83 -17.70
N TRP A 35 -13.81 -10.96 -17.67
CA TRP A 35 -12.67 -11.22 -18.56
C TRP A 35 -13.08 -11.33 -20.04
N ARG A 36 -14.26 -11.91 -20.33
CA ARG A 36 -14.78 -12.04 -21.70
C ARG A 36 -15.32 -10.72 -22.26
N ALA A 37 -15.91 -9.87 -21.42
CA ALA A 37 -16.47 -8.59 -21.86
C ALA A 37 -15.40 -7.52 -22.18
N GLY A 38 -14.22 -7.59 -21.56
CA GLY A 38 -13.14 -6.61 -21.75
C GLY A 38 -12.30 -6.77 -23.03
N PHE A 39 -12.33 -7.94 -23.68
CA PHE A 39 -11.50 -8.19 -24.88
C PHE A 39 -12.13 -7.72 -26.20
N GLU A 40 -13.45 -7.51 -26.25
CA GLU A 40 -14.13 -7.07 -27.48
C GLU A 40 -14.05 -5.55 -27.71
N SER A 41 -13.62 -4.73 -26.73
CA SER A 41 -13.64 -3.26 -26.86
C SER A 41 -12.34 -2.58 -27.31
N ASP A 42 -11.19 -3.27 -27.29
CA ASP A 42 -9.88 -2.57 -27.25
C ASP A 42 -9.11 -2.47 -28.58
N ARG A 43 -9.82 -2.46 -29.71
CA ARG A 43 -9.24 -2.05 -31.00
C ARG A 43 -9.42 -0.56 -31.28
N ILE A 44 -8.85 0.34 -30.45
CA ILE A 44 -8.85 1.78 -30.76
C ILE A 44 -7.50 2.43 -30.40
N ARG A 45 -6.85 3.04 -31.42
CA ARG A 45 -5.65 3.88 -31.28
C ARG A 45 -5.97 5.12 -30.42
N LEU A 46 -5.24 5.31 -29.33
CA LEU A 46 -5.38 6.45 -28.41
C LEU A 46 -4.84 7.75 -29.03
N ALA A 47 -5.73 8.69 -29.33
CA ALA A 47 -5.41 10.11 -29.43
C ALA A 47 -6.07 10.83 -28.22
N MET A 48 -5.24 11.30 -27.28
CA MET A 48 -5.71 11.97 -26.06
C MET A 48 -6.12 13.42 -26.38
N ILE A 49 -7.43 13.70 -26.37
CA ILE A 49 -7.94 15.09 -26.43
C ILE A 49 -7.97 15.65 -25.00
N VAL A 50 -7.06 16.56 -24.68
CA VAL A 50 -7.00 17.23 -23.37
C VAL A 50 -7.91 18.46 -23.39
N VAL A 51 -9.03 18.42 -22.66
CA VAL A 51 -9.91 19.60 -22.48
C VAL A 51 -9.41 20.50 -21.33
N PRO A 52 -9.74 21.81 -21.31
CA PRO A 52 -9.24 22.76 -20.30
C PRO A 52 -9.51 22.35 -18.83
N SER A 53 -10.63 21.68 -18.53
CA SER A 53 -10.94 21.13 -17.20
C SER A 53 -9.94 20.05 -16.78
N HIS A 54 -9.49 19.20 -17.71
CA HIS A 54 -8.44 18.20 -17.44
C HIS A 54 -7.11 18.86 -17.08
N MET A 55 -6.77 19.98 -17.72
CA MET A 55 -5.56 20.73 -17.38
C MET A 55 -5.63 21.37 -15.98
N GLY A 56 -6.79 21.90 -15.58
CA GLY A 56 -7.00 22.46 -14.24
C GLY A 56 -6.74 21.43 -13.14
N ARG A 57 -7.41 20.27 -13.24
CA ARG A 57 -7.21 19.13 -12.34
C ARG A 57 -5.77 18.64 -12.32
N MET A 58 -5.13 18.47 -13.49
CA MET A 58 -3.74 18.02 -13.59
C MET A 58 -2.76 18.99 -12.91
N ASN A 59 -2.93 20.30 -13.11
CA ASN A 59 -2.08 21.31 -12.51
C ASN A 59 -2.25 21.37 -10.99
N LYS A 60 -3.48 21.28 -10.48
CA LYS A 60 -3.77 21.19 -9.03
C LYS A 60 -3.10 19.95 -8.42
N LEU A 61 -3.27 18.79 -9.06
CA LEU A 61 -2.67 17.54 -8.60
C LEU A 61 -1.13 17.61 -8.58
N ALA A 62 -0.52 18.13 -9.66
CA ALA A 62 0.91 18.31 -9.75
C ALA A 62 1.43 19.25 -8.65
N LEU A 63 0.69 20.35 -8.38
CA LEU A 63 1.03 21.28 -7.31
C LEU A 63 0.94 20.64 -5.92
N LEU A 64 -0.14 19.91 -5.62
CA LEU A 64 -0.30 19.22 -4.34
C LEU A 64 0.77 18.14 -4.11
N ARG A 65 1.06 17.33 -5.14
CA ARG A 65 2.15 16.34 -5.10
C ARG A 65 3.49 17.02 -4.84
N ARG A 66 3.78 18.10 -5.57
CA ARG A 66 5.05 18.82 -5.42
C ARG A 66 5.19 19.49 -4.05
N LEU A 67 4.12 20.10 -3.55
CA LEU A 67 4.09 20.69 -2.22
C LEU A 67 4.30 19.63 -1.12
N ARG A 68 3.72 18.44 -1.30
CA ARG A 68 3.90 17.30 -0.38
C ARG A 68 5.35 16.82 -0.35
N GLN A 69 5.99 16.67 -1.52
CA GLN A 69 7.41 16.30 -1.63
C GLN A 69 8.35 17.32 -0.99
N LEU A 70 8.06 18.62 -1.15
CA LEU A 70 8.89 19.69 -0.58
C LEU A 70 8.62 19.93 0.91
N GLY A 71 7.47 19.46 1.42
CA GLY A 71 6.95 19.75 2.76
C GLY A 71 6.46 21.20 2.91
N THR A 72 7.30 22.17 2.56
CA THR A 72 6.96 23.59 2.48
C THR A 72 7.53 24.21 1.21
N ALA A 73 6.79 25.11 0.56
CA ALA A 73 7.28 25.81 -0.63
C ALA A 73 6.68 27.20 -0.78
N SER A 74 7.40 28.11 -1.41
CA SER A 74 6.82 29.40 -1.84
C SER A 74 6.04 29.25 -3.16
N ARG A 75 5.12 30.18 -3.46
CA ARG A 75 4.42 30.22 -4.76
C ARG A 75 5.40 30.25 -5.95
N ALA A 76 6.48 31.01 -5.83
CA ALA A 76 7.50 31.13 -6.87
C ALA A 76 8.27 29.82 -7.09
N GLU A 77 8.54 29.09 -6.01
CA GLU A 77 9.21 27.78 -6.07
C GLU A 77 8.32 26.69 -6.68
N LEU A 78 7.03 26.68 -6.33
CA LEU A 78 6.04 25.80 -6.97
C LEU A 78 5.91 26.10 -8.46
N ALA A 79 5.76 27.39 -8.83
CA ALA A 79 5.69 27.80 -10.23
C ALA A 79 6.93 27.36 -11.02
N LYS A 80 8.13 27.63 -10.48
CA LYS A 80 9.40 27.26 -11.12
C LYS A 80 9.57 25.75 -11.26
N SER A 81 9.30 24.98 -10.21
CA SER A 81 9.53 23.52 -10.23
C SER A 81 8.53 22.76 -11.09
N LEU A 82 7.34 23.32 -11.33
CA LEU A 82 6.29 22.73 -12.16
C LEU A 82 6.26 23.29 -13.59
N GLY A 83 7.10 24.28 -13.91
CA GLY A 83 7.05 24.98 -15.20
C GLY A 83 5.75 25.76 -15.44
N LEU A 84 5.04 26.14 -14.36
CA LEU A 84 3.79 26.91 -14.45
C LEU A 84 4.07 28.41 -14.46
N SER A 85 3.26 29.18 -15.19
CA SER A 85 3.32 30.64 -15.12
C SER A 85 2.91 31.13 -13.72
N GLN A 86 3.52 32.25 -13.26
CA GLN A 86 3.21 32.83 -11.95
C GLN A 86 1.70 33.13 -11.76
N PRO A 87 0.96 33.67 -12.75
CA PRO A 87 -0.48 33.87 -12.61
C PRO A 87 -1.26 32.57 -12.43
N THR A 88 -0.90 31.51 -13.16
CA THR A 88 -1.55 30.19 -13.07
C THR A 88 -1.33 29.57 -11.69
N CYS A 89 -0.07 29.52 -11.24
CA CYS A 89 0.26 29.01 -9.91
C CYS A 89 -0.43 29.84 -8.82
N GLY A 90 -0.47 31.17 -8.96
CA GLY A 90 -1.14 32.06 -8.02
C GLY A 90 -2.63 31.79 -7.90
N LYS A 91 -3.32 31.59 -9.02
CA LYS A 91 -4.76 31.24 -9.06
C LYS A 91 -5.02 29.92 -8.34
N ILE A 92 -4.25 28.88 -8.66
CA ILE A 92 -4.39 27.54 -8.04
C ILE A 92 -4.15 27.63 -6.52
N VAL A 93 -3.04 28.25 -6.11
CA VAL A 93 -2.73 28.39 -4.67
C VAL A 93 -3.83 29.16 -3.94
N GLN A 94 -4.35 30.23 -4.53
CA GLN A 94 -5.41 31.02 -3.91
C GLN A 94 -6.70 30.22 -3.69
N GLU A 95 -7.04 29.33 -4.62
CA GLU A 95 -8.16 28.40 -4.49
C GLU A 95 -7.92 27.37 -3.38
N LEU A 96 -6.72 26.77 -3.35
CA LEU A 96 -6.34 25.81 -2.32
C LEU A 96 -6.32 26.43 -0.91
N LEU A 97 -5.88 27.68 -0.77
CA LEU A 97 -5.95 28.44 0.48
C LEU A 97 -7.40 28.68 0.92
N ARG A 98 -8.28 29.10 0.01
CA ARG A 98 -9.71 29.34 0.32
C ARG A 98 -10.44 28.07 0.73
N SER A 99 -10.07 26.93 0.14
CA SER A 99 -10.65 25.62 0.46
C SER A 99 -10.06 24.97 1.73
N GLY A 100 -9.04 25.58 2.35
CA GLY A 100 -8.36 25.02 3.52
C GLY A 100 -7.52 23.77 3.22
N VAL A 101 -7.13 23.56 1.96
CA VAL A 101 -6.24 22.44 1.58
C VAL A 101 -4.78 22.77 1.88
N VAL A 102 -4.44 24.05 1.74
CA VAL A 102 -3.10 24.61 1.97
C VAL A 102 -3.23 25.74 2.99
N GLU A 103 -2.20 25.91 3.81
CA GLU A 103 -2.08 27.02 4.76
C GLU A 103 -0.77 27.80 4.57
N GLU A 104 -0.78 29.09 4.95
CA GLU A 104 0.41 29.95 4.98
C GLU A 104 1.11 29.83 6.33
N LEU A 105 2.43 29.58 6.32
CA LEU A 105 3.21 29.57 7.55
C LEU A 105 3.40 31.02 8.04
N ARG A 106 2.69 31.40 9.10
CA ARG A 106 2.83 32.70 9.75
C ARG A 106 4.15 32.77 10.53
N ARG A 107 5.20 33.31 9.88
CA ARG A 107 6.58 33.52 10.36
C ARG A 107 7.35 32.23 10.72
N ASN A 108 8.55 32.14 10.16
CA ASN A 108 9.50 31.04 10.33
C ASN A 108 10.06 31.03 11.77
N PRO A 109 9.80 30.00 12.61
CA PRO A 109 10.40 29.90 13.95
C PRO A 109 11.93 29.77 13.89
N LEU A 110 12.48 29.37 12.75
CA LEU A 110 13.92 29.09 12.58
C LEU A 110 14.75 30.31 12.15
N VAL A 111 14.14 31.48 11.94
CA VAL A 111 14.91 32.73 11.72
C VAL A 111 15.40 33.34 13.04
N GLY A 112 15.00 32.78 14.19
CA GLY A 112 15.48 33.21 15.51
C GLY A 112 16.72 32.48 16.05
N ALA A 113 17.12 31.32 15.49
CA ALA A 113 18.12 30.46 16.14
C ALA A 113 19.28 29.94 15.27
N ALA A 114 19.29 30.18 13.95
CA ALA A 114 20.36 29.69 13.05
C ALA A 114 21.16 30.81 12.36
N ALA A 115 21.31 31.96 13.01
CA ALA A 115 22.23 33.02 12.58
C ALA A 115 23.63 32.81 13.21
N ALA A 116 24.24 31.66 12.94
CA ALA A 116 25.67 31.46 13.17
C ALA A 116 26.21 30.46 12.13
N GLY A 117 26.77 30.96 11.02
CA GLY A 117 27.77 30.19 10.27
C GLY A 117 27.59 29.99 8.76
N ALA A 118 26.46 30.32 8.12
CA ALA A 118 26.32 30.11 6.67
C ALA A 118 26.03 31.41 5.91
N ARG A 119 27.06 31.99 5.27
CA ARG A 119 26.94 33.10 4.32
C ARG A 119 26.20 32.65 3.05
N ARG A 120 24.87 32.54 3.10
CA ARG A 120 24.03 32.54 1.89
C ARG A 120 23.83 33.98 1.44
N ARG A 121 24.29 34.32 0.22
CA ARG A 121 24.02 35.61 -0.42
C ARG A 121 22.51 35.92 -0.36
N PRO A 122 22.08 37.13 0.04
CA PRO A 122 20.67 37.48 0.05
C PRO A 122 20.14 37.46 -1.39
N LYS A 123 19.18 36.58 -1.69
CA LYS A 123 18.42 36.68 -2.93
C LYS A 123 17.63 37.99 -2.88
N LEU A 124 17.80 38.85 -3.88
CA LEU A 124 16.98 40.04 -4.08
C LEU A 124 15.49 39.62 -4.22
N GLY A 125 14.63 40.14 -3.36
CA GLY A 125 13.18 39.92 -3.40
C GLY A 125 12.55 39.82 -2.00
N ARG A 126 11.29 40.24 -1.86
CA ARG A 126 10.51 40.05 -0.62
C ARG A 126 10.47 38.55 -0.30
N PRO A 127 10.81 38.09 0.92
CA PRO A 127 10.71 36.68 1.27
C PRO A 127 9.30 36.17 0.98
N GLY A 128 9.20 35.19 0.08
CA GLY A 128 7.92 34.60 -0.29
C GLY A 128 7.28 33.91 0.92
N VAL A 129 5.96 34.06 1.08
CA VAL A 129 5.20 33.32 2.10
C VAL A 129 5.33 31.83 1.80
N LEU A 130 5.74 31.06 2.81
CA LEU A 130 5.82 29.60 2.71
C LEU A 130 4.42 29.00 2.87
N LEU A 131 4.14 28.02 2.03
CA LEU A 131 2.90 27.24 2.01
C LEU A 131 3.20 25.83 2.50
N ARG A 132 2.20 25.17 3.08
CA ARG A 132 2.19 23.71 3.30
C ARG A 132 0.76 23.17 3.21
N LEU A 133 0.63 21.86 3.04
CA LEU A 133 -0.67 21.20 3.20
C LEU A 133 -1.17 21.40 4.63
N ASP A 134 -2.47 21.65 4.78
CA ASP A 134 -3.08 21.98 6.07
C ASP A 134 -2.83 20.86 7.10
N ARG A 135 -2.31 21.26 8.26
CA ARG A 135 -2.08 20.39 9.42
C ARG A 135 -2.91 20.83 10.64
N SER A 136 -3.70 21.90 10.52
CA SER A 136 -4.39 22.51 11.66
C SER A 136 -5.50 21.62 12.23
N GLN A 137 -6.10 20.77 11.39
CA GLN A 137 -7.13 19.83 11.81
C GLN A 137 -7.17 18.57 10.93
N PRO A 138 -7.59 17.44 11.49
CA PRO A 138 -7.82 16.24 10.70
C PRO A 138 -8.99 16.43 9.73
N ARG A 139 -8.80 15.99 8.49
CA ARG A 139 -9.83 15.98 7.43
C ARG A 139 -10.23 14.58 7.00
N PHE A 140 -9.48 13.57 7.44
CA PHE A 140 -9.74 12.18 7.14
C PHE A 140 -9.79 11.34 8.41
N VAL A 141 -10.49 10.22 8.33
CA VAL A 141 -10.28 9.08 9.23
C VAL A 141 -9.52 8.02 8.43
N GLY A 142 -8.34 7.62 8.92
CA GLY A 142 -7.61 6.47 8.40
C GLY A 142 -8.02 5.21 9.13
N ILE A 143 -8.18 4.11 8.39
CA ILE A 143 -8.43 2.77 8.90
C ILE A 143 -7.40 1.82 8.29
N GLN A 144 -6.68 1.11 9.14
CA GLN A 144 -5.83 -0.01 8.76
C GLN A 144 -6.54 -1.29 9.18
N LEU A 145 -7.13 -2.00 8.21
CA LEU A 145 -7.75 -3.30 8.42
C LEU A 145 -6.67 -4.39 8.30
N ASP A 146 -6.16 -4.91 9.42
CA ASP A 146 -5.29 -6.09 9.40
C ASP A 146 -6.04 -7.34 9.87
N VAL A 147 -5.40 -8.50 9.73
CA VAL A 147 -5.95 -9.82 10.07
C VAL A 147 -6.39 -9.90 11.53
N THR A 148 -5.56 -9.42 12.46
CA THR A 148 -5.80 -9.58 13.90
C THR A 148 -6.41 -8.33 14.54
N HIS A 149 -6.04 -7.14 14.08
CA HIS A 149 -6.47 -5.87 14.65
C HIS A 149 -6.77 -4.85 13.56
N THR A 150 -7.77 -4.00 13.82
CA THR A 150 -8.04 -2.82 13.01
C THR A 150 -7.59 -1.58 13.77
N SER A 151 -6.76 -0.78 13.13
CA SER A 151 -6.25 0.47 13.69
C SER A 151 -6.95 1.66 13.05
N VAL A 152 -7.26 2.69 13.85
CA VAL A 152 -8.02 3.88 13.40
C VAL A 152 -7.33 5.15 13.90
N ALA A 153 -7.24 6.16 13.04
CA ALA A 153 -6.65 7.46 13.38
C ALA A 153 -7.35 8.60 12.64
N ARG A 154 -7.26 9.81 13.20
CA ARG A 154 -7.65 11.03 12.50
C ARG A 154 -6.43 11.59 11.78
N LEU A 155 -6.57 11.89 10.50
CA LEU A 155 -5.45 12.26 9.63
C LEU A 155 -5.69 13.64 8.99
N ALA A 156 -4.69 14.51 9.12
CA ALA A 156 -4.66 15.81 8.44
C ALA A 156 -4.11 15.68 7.02
N LEU A 157 -4.40 16.66 6.15
CA LEU A 157 -3.93 16.65 4.76
C LEU A 157 -2.40 16.67 4.67
N GLY A 158 -1.77 17.45 5.55
CA GLY A 158 -0.32 17.54 5.61
C GLY A 158 0.35 16.44 6.42
N PHE A 159 -0.34 15.36 6.81
CA PHE A 159 0.28 14.27 7.57
C PHE A 159 1.38 13.58 6.75
N THR A 160 2.59 13.54 7.29
CA THR A 160 3.78 12.90 6.69
C THR A 160 4.62 12.15 7.74
N GLY A 161 4.00 11.83 8.87
CA GLY A 161 4.68 11.23 10.02
C GLY A 161 4.78 9.70 9.94
N PRO A 162 5.46 9.07 10.91
CA PRO A 162 5.31 7.64 11.14
C PRO A 162 3.86 7.30 11.50
N ASP A 163 3.46 6.06 11.26
CA ASP A 163 2.10 5.59 11.56
C ASP A 163 1.79 5.76 13.06
N ALA A 164 0.87 6.68 13.37
CA ALA A 164 0.42 7.00 14.72
C ALA A 164 -1.08 6.73 14.82
N TRP A 165 -1.43 5.48 15.14
CA TRP A 165 -2.81 5.05 15.28
C TRP A 165 -3.38 5.41 16.65
N GLU A 166 -4.58 6.00 16.68
CA GLU A 166 -5.19 6.50 17.92
C GLU A 166 -5.98 5.41 18.65
N LEU A 167 -6.62 4.51 17.90
CA LEU A 167 -7.36 3.37 18.43
C LEU A 167 -6.90 2.08 17.75
N ARG A 168 -6.94 1.00 18.52
CA ARG A 168 -6.70 -0.36 18.04
C ARG A 168 -7.78 -1.27 18.61
N VAL A 169 -8.55 -1.89 17.72
CA VAL A 169 -9.62 -2.83 18.08
C VAL A 169 -9.33 -4.20 17.47
N PRO A 170 -9.80 -5.32 18.06
CA PRO A 170 -9.69 -6.62 17.41
C PRO A 170 -10.43 -6.62 16.07
N THR A 171 -9.84 -7.18 15.01
CA THR A 171 -10.55 -7.34 13.74
C THR A 171 -11.65 -8.39 13.91
N GLY A 172 -12.89 -8.02 13.56
CA GLY A 172 -14.03 -8.93 13.63
C GLY A 172 -13.87 -10.14 12.71
N ARG A 173 -14.43 -11.28 13.12
CA ARG A 173 -14.50 -12.51 12.29
C ARG A 173 -15.62 -12.47 11.24
N SER A 174 -16.42 -11.40 11.25
CA SER A 174 -17.49 -11.13 10.29
C SER A 174 -17.67 -9.62 10.10
N ALA A 175 -18.26 -9.21 8.98
CA ALA A 175 -18.57 -7.80 8.73
C ALA A 175 -19.47 -7.18 9.80
N ALA A 176 -20.44 -7.92 10.34
CA ALA A 176 -21.33 -7.41 11.39
C ALA A 176 -20.57 -7.12 12.70
N GLN A 177 -19.66 -8.00 13.11
CA GLN A 177 -18.81 -7.78 14.27
C GLN A 177 -17.89 -6.58 14.04
N TRP A 178 -17.24 -6.53 12.88
CA TRP A 178 -16.34 -5.44 12.53
C TRP A 178 -17.06 -4.09 12.47
N LYS A 179 -18.23 -4.03 11.83
CA LYS A 179 -19.09 -2.84 11.76
C LYS A 179 -19.41 -2.27 13.15
N ARG A 180 -19.72 -3.13 14.12
CA ARG A 180 -20.00 -2.70 15.50
C ARG A 180 -18.77 -2.06 16.15
N GLN A 181 -17.62 -2.71 16.06
CA GLN A 181 -16.35 -2.22 16.63
C GLN A 181 -15.94 -0.89 15.99
N ILE A 182 -16.11 -0.77 14.67
CA ILE A 182 -15.79 0.45 13.94
C ILE A 182 -16.77 1.59 14.27
N ARG A 183 -18.05 1.29 14.51
CA ARG A 183 -19.01 2.29 14.98
C ARG A 183 -18.63 2.83 16.37
N GLU A 184 -18.18 1.98 17.27
CA GLU A 184 -17.68 2.40 18.59
C GLU A 184 -16.42 3.28 18.45
N ALA A 185 -15.48 2.89 17.59
CA ALA A 185 -14.29 3.70 17.29
C ALA A 185 -14.65 5.07 16.67
N ALA A 186 -15.66 5.11 15.79
CA ALA A 186 -16.14 6.34 15.19
C ALA A 186 -16.70 7.32 16.22
N GLN A 187 -17.43 6.82 17.23
CA GLN A 187 -17.95 7.63 18.33
C GLN A 187 -16.84 8.17 19.23
N ALA A 188 -15.79 7.40 19.44
CA ALA A 188 -14.62 7.81 20.22
C ALA A 188 -13.70 8.81 19.49
N LEU A 189 -13.76 8.87 18.16
CA LEU A 189 -12.93 9.74 17.31
C LEU A 189 -13.76 10.71 16.46
N PRO A 190 -14.48 11.67 17.07
CA PRO A 190 -15.21 12.67 16.30
C PRO A 190 -14.24 13.54 15.49
N VAL A 191 -14.55 13.72 14.21
CA VAL A 191 -13.83 14.62 13.29
C VAL A 191 -14.78 15.68 12.79
N ARG A 192 -14.43 16.95 13.01
CA ARG A 192 -15.21 18.08 12.47
C ARG A 192 -14.92 18.23 10.98
N GLU A 193 -15.97 18.46 10.19
CA GLU A 193 -15.84 18.66 8.74
C GLU A 193 -15.01 17.56 8.07
N LEU A 194 -15.36 16.30 8.35
CA LEU A 194 -14.73 15.13 7.75
C LEU A 194 -14.91 15.14 6.22
N TRP A 195 -13.84 14.91 5.48
CA TRP A 195 -13.87 14.88 4.01
C TRP A 195 -13.94 13.46 3.45
N GLY A 196 -13.50 12.46 4.22
CA GLY A 196 -13.61 11.06 3.84
C GLY A 196 -12.95 10.08 4.80
N VAL A 197 -13.23 8.81 4.57
CA VAL A 197 -12.57 7.68 5.25
C VAL A 197 -11.60 7.02 4.28
N LEU A 198 -10.39 6.76 4.74
CA LEU A 198 -9.31 6.16 3.95
C LEU A 198 -8.98 4.81 4.56
N VAL A 199 -9.12 3.73 3.79
CA VAL A 199 -9.02 2.37 4.31
C VAL A 199 -7.93 1.63 3.57
N SER A 200 -6.94 1.16 4.32
CA SER A 200 -6.02 0.14 3.87
C SER A 200 -6.66 -1.22 4.10
N VAL A 201 -6.77 -2.03 3.06
CA VAL A 201 -7.33 -3.39 3.11
C VAL A 201 -6.29 -4.42 2.65
N PRO A 202 -6.30 -5.65 3.19
CA PRO A 202 -5.42 -6.72 2.74
C PRO A 202 -6.06 -7.46 1.55
N GLY A 203 -5.22 -7.95 0.66
CA GLY A 203 -5.63 -8.70 -0.53
C GLY A 203 -6.00 -7.82 -1.72
N LEU A 204 -6.64 -8.45 -2.71
CA LEU A 204 -6.91 -7.90 -4.02
C LEU A 204 -8.10 -6.95 -3.98
N LEU A 205 -7.91 -5.75 -4.53
CA LEU A 205 -8.96 -4.75 -4.70
C LEU A 205 -9.34 -4.61 -6.17
N ASP A 206 -10.64 -4.60 -6.46
CA ASP A 206 -11.15 -4.09 -7.74
C ASP A 206 -11.14 -2.56 -7.69
N PRO A 207 -10.31 -1.86 -8.48
CA PRO A 207 -10.22 -0.42 -8.44
C PRO A 207 -11.46 0.28 -9.03
N VAL A 208 -12.21 -0.38 -9.91
CA VAL A 208 -13.39 0.18 -10.59
C VAL A 208 -14.62 0.07 -9.71
N GLN A 209 -14.90 -1.14 -9.22
CA GLN A 209 -16.07 -1.39 -8.38
C GLN A 209 -15.80 -1.03 -6.92
N GLY A 210 -14.52 -0.99 -6.55
CA GLY A 210 -14.11 -0.57 -5.23
C GLY A 210 -14.47 -1.57 -4.14
N ARG A 211 -14.34 -2.87 -4.44
CA ARG A 211 -14.59 -3.99 -3.53
C ARG A 211 -13.35 -4.86 -3.39
N VAL A 212 -13.26 -5.60 -2.29
CA VAL A 212 -12.25 -6.65 -2.12
C VAL A 212 -12.66 -7.84 -2.97
N VAL A 213 -11.80 -8.24 -3.91
CA VAL A 213 -12.04 -9.40 -4.79
C VAL A 213 -11.62 -10.68 -4.10
N PHE A 214 -10.53 -10.63 -3.35
CA PHE A 214 -9.95 -11.80 -2.70
C PHE A 214 -9.09 -11.35 -1.53
N SER A 215 -9.25 -11.97 -0.36
CA SER A 215 -8.40 -11.72 0.80
C SER A 215 -8.06 -13.04 1.50
N PRO A 216 -6.82 -13.55 1.38
CA PRO A 216 -6.45 -14.90 1.84
C PRO A 216 -6.61 -15.08 3.36
N ASN A 217 -6.61 -13.98 4.11
CA ASN A 217 -6.66 -13.97 5.56
C ASN A 217 -7.97 -13.38 6.13
N LEU A 218 -8.81 -12.73 5.32
CA LEU A 218 -10.06 -12.08 5.75
C LEU A 218 -11.20 -12.28 4.72
N HIS A 219 -11.54 -13.53 4.40
CA HIS A 219 -12.54 -13.87 3.38
C HIS A 219 -13.91 -13.19 3.53
N TRP A 220 -14.32 -12.81 4.75
CA TRP A 220 -15.60 -12.10 4.93
C TRP A 220 -15.64 -10.75 4.19
N THR A 221 -14.48 -10.14 3.95
CA THR A 221 -14.37 -8.86 3.21
C THR A 221 -14.75 -8.98 1.75
N GLU A 222 -14.62 -10.17 1.15
CA GLU A 222 -14.93 -10.46 -0.26
C GLU A 222 -16.43 -10.36 -0.55
N THR A 223 -17.26 -10.58 0.46
CA THR A 223 -18.72 -10.65 0.35
C THR A 223 -19.44 -9.37 0.73
N VAL A 224 -18.70 -8.32 1.13
CA VAL A 224 -19.26 -7.13 1.76
C VAL A 224 -18.76 -5.88 1.06
N ASP A 225 -19.68 -4.95 0.77
CA ASP A 225 -19.32 -3.62 0.32
C ASP A 225 -18.84 -2.77 1.51
N LEU A 226 -17.51 -2.74 1.69
CA LEU A 226 -16.86 -1.94 2.73
C LEU A 226 -17.11 -0.43 2.56
N ARG A 227 -17.26 0.07 1.32
CA ARG A 227 -17.51 1.50 1.10
C ARG A 227 -18.89 1.88 1.59
N SER A 228 -19.91 1.12 1.23
CA SER A 228 -21.28 1.34 1.71
C SER A 228 -21.35 1.20 3.24
N LEU A 229 -20.75 0.14 3.80
CA LEU A 229 -20.74 -0.12 5.23
C LEU A 229 -20.14 1.04 6.03
N LEU A 230 -18.99 1.55 5.61
CA LEU A 230 -18.31 2.68 6.28
C LEU A 230 -18.97 4.02 5.96
N GLY A 231 -19.52 4.17 4.75
CA GLY A 231 -20.30 5.33 4.34
C GLY A 231 -21.55 5.52 5.20
N GLU A 232 -22.21 4.44 5.61
CA GLU A 232 -23.31 4.51 6.58
C GLU A 232 -22.89 5.04 7.96
N ILE A 233 -21.65 4.77 8.39
CA ILE A 233 -21.15 5.17 9.71
C ILE A 233 -20.76 6.65 9.72
N TRP A 234 -20.00 7.10 8.73
CA TRP A 234 -19.45 8.46 8.72
C TRP A 234 -20.16 9.43 7.77
N GLN A 235 -21.04 8.96 6.89
CA GLN A 235 -21.80 9.78 5.92
C GLN A 235 -20.89 10.61 5.01
N VAL A 236 -19.74 10.05 4.62
CA VAL A 236 -18.74 10.67 3.74
C VAL A 236 -18.19 9.64 2.76
N PRO A 237 -17.52 10.06 1.66
CA PRO A 237 -16.87 9.15 0.73
C PRO A 237 -15.80 8.27 1.39
N VAL A 238 -15.67 7.04 0.88
CA VAL A 238 -14.71 6.04 1.36
C VAL A 238 -13.77 5.64 0.22
N VAL A 239 -12.46 5.75 0.49
CA VAL A 239 -11.40 5.28 -0.41
C VAL A 239 -10.83 4.00 0.15
N LEU A 240 -10.90 2.93 -0.64
CA LEU A 240 -10.19 1.68 -0.35
C LEU A 240 -8.87 1.66 -1.11
N MET A 241 -7.84 1.13 -0.46
CA MET A 241 -6.50 0.98 -1.01
C MET A 241 -5.88 -0.30 -0.48
N GLN A 242 -5.14 -1.02 -1.33
CA GLN A 242 -4.36 -2.16 -0.89
C GLN A 242 -3.20 -1.71 0.01
N GLU A 243 -2.86 -2.51 1.02
CA GLU A 243 -1.89 -2.12 2.04
C GLU A 243 -0.49 -1.80 1.50
N GLU A 244 0.04 -2.59 0.57
CA GLU A 244 1.38 -2.37 0.03
C GLU A 244 1.43 -1.15 -0.88
N GLN A 245 0.33 -0.85 -1.56
CA GLN A 245 0.20 0.38 -2.34
C GLN A 245 0.22 1.62 -1.42
N ALA A 246 -0.48 1.55 -0.27
CA ALA A 246 -0.41 2.59 0.74
C ALA A 246 1.02 2.71 1.30
N LEU A 247 1.68 1.60 1.60
CA LEU A 247 3.08 1.61 2.05
C LEU A 247 4.02 2.24 1.01
N ALA A 248 3.88 1.92 -0.28
CA ALA A 248 4.70 2.48 -1.35
C ALA A 248 4.49 3.98 -1.51
N LEU A 249 3.23 4.46 -1.47
CA LEU A 249 2.97 5.90 -1.50
C LEU A 249 3.50 6.60 -0.25
N GLY A 250 3.42 5.96 0.92
CA GLY A 250 3.98 6.47 2.17
C GLY A 250 5.50 6.60 2.11
N HIS A 251 6.19 5.55 1.66
CA HIS A 251 7.64 5.57 1.45
C HIS A 251 8.06 6.69 0.50
N TYR A 252 7.36 6.83 -0.63
CA TYR A 252 7.63 7.87 -1.62
C TYR A 252 7.42 9.29 -1.09
N GLN A 253 6.50 9.49 -0.14
CA GLN A 253 6.32 10.80 0.48
C GLN A 253 7.51 11.22 1.33
N VAL A 254 8.15 10.27 2.00
CA VAL A 254 9.31 10.52 2.86
C VAL A 254 10.60 10.59 2.03
N ASN A 255 10.67 9.83 0.94
CA ASN A 255 11.82 9.71 0.05
C ASN A 255 11.45 10.07 -1.40
N PRO A 256 11.12 11.35 -1.69
CA PRO A 256 10.57 11.77 -2.98
C PRO A 256 11.56 11.65 -4.16
N GLU A 257 12.85 11.48 -3.89
CA GLU A 257 13.89 11.16 -4.86
C GLU A 257 13.90 9.70 -5.31
N GLN A 258 13.24 8.82 -4.55
CA GLN A 258 13.12 7.40 -4.86
C GLN A 258 11.78 7.15 -5.54
N ASP A 259 11.70 7.49 -6.82
CA ASP A 259 10.45 7.46 -7.58
C ASP A 259 10.25 6.18 -8.41
N ASN A 260 11.21 5.25 -8.34
CA ASN A 260 11.21 3.97 -9.05
C ASN A 260 11.70 2.84 -8.11
N PHE A 261 10.79 2.02 -7.59
CA PHE A 261 11.14 0.91 -6.69
C PHE A 261 10.03 -0.14 -6.62
N LEU A 262 10.41 -1.35 -6.18
CA LEU A 262 9.51 -2.40 -5.70
C LEU A 262 9.50 -2.37 -4.18
N LEU A 263 8.36 -2.05 -3.56
CA LEU A 263 8.19 -2.23 -2.11
C LEU A 263 7.70 -3.65 -1.86
N VAL A 264 8.28 -4.31 -0.85
CA VAL A 264 7.87 -5.63 -0.38
C VAL A 264 7.68 -5.57 1.13
N ASP A 265 6.46 -5.88 1.59
CA ASP A 265 6.13 -5.90 3.01
C ASP A 265 6.05 -7.34 3.51
N PHE A 266 6.71 -7.60 4.64
CA PHE A 266 6.68 -8.88 5.33
C PHE A 266 5.91 -8.71 6.64
N GLY A 267 4.71 -9.28 6.75
CA GLY A 267 3.83 -9.09 7.90
C GLY A 267 3.02 -10.34 8.22
N GLU A 268 1.74 -10.14 8.54
CA GLU A 268 0.77 -11.24 8.64
C GLU A 268 0.63 -11.97 7.30
N GLY A 269 0.76 -11.23 6.19
CA GLY A 269 0.92 -11.73 4.83
C GLY A 269 2.20 -11.22 4.17
N VAL A 270 2.34 -11.48 2.87
CA VAL A 270 3.49 -11.03 2.08
C VAL A 270 3.01 -10.50 0.74
N GLY A 271 3.20 -9.20 0.52
CA GLY A 271 2.84 -8.54 -0.71
C GLY A 271 3.85 -7.48 -1.11
N GLY A 272 3.57 -6.81 -2.21
CA GLY A 272 4.40 -5.72 -2.69
C GLY A 272 3.64 -4.74 -3.57
N ALA A 273 4.30 -3.64 -3.88
CA ALA A 273 3.78 -2.62 -4.77
C ALA A 273 4.90 -2.04 -5.62
N VAL A 274 4.61 -1.87 -6.90
CA VAL A 274 5.53 -1.32 -7.89
C VAL A 274 5.24 0.17 -8.03
N LEU A 275 6.24 1.01 -7.80
CA LEU A 275 6.18 2.44 -8.05
C LEU A 275 7.15 2.79 -9.18
N VAL A 276 6.67 3.47 -10.22
CA VAL A 276 7.46 3.94 -11.36
C VAL A 276 7.11 5.40 -11.63
N ASN A 277 8.11 6.26 -11.76
CA ASN A 277 7.95 7.71 -11.93
C ASN A 277 7.02 8.35 -10.88
N GLY A 278 7.11 7.90 -9.63
CA GLY A 278 6.32 8.41 -8.52
C GLY A 278 4.86 8.00 -8.55
N ARG A 279 4.51 7.00 -9.37
CA ARG A 279 3.14 6.50 -9.56
C ARG A 279 3.09 5.00 -9.34
N LEU A 280 2.01 4.54 -8.71
CA LEU A 280 1.73 3.10 -8.62
C LEU A 280 1.52 2.55 -10.03
N GLN A 281 2.15 1.41 -10.30
CA GLN A 281 1.97 0.71 -11.56
C GLN A 281 0.54 0.20 -11.68
N ALA A 282 -0.17 0.62 -12.72
CA ALA A 282 -1.46 0.06 -13.10
C ALA A 282 -1.22 -1.10 -14.08
N ASN A 283 -1.88 -2.23 -13.83
CA ASN A 283 -1.82 -3.41 -14.69
C ASN A 283 -3.26 -3.86 -15.02
N PRO A 284 -3.48 -4.57 -16.14
CA PRO A 284 -4.82 -5.02 -16.54
C PRO A 284 -5.49 -5.92 -15.48
N LEU A 285 -4.69 -6.62 -14.68
CA LEU A 285 -5.15 -7.45 -13.57
C LEU A 285 -4.74 -6.82 -12.23
N PRO A 286 -5.60 -6.88 -11.20
CA PRO A 286 -5.30 -6.32 -9.87
C PRO A 286 -4.33 -7.18 -9.04
N VAL A 287 -3.68 -8.20 -9.62
CA VAL A 287 -2.77 -9.14 -8.93
C VAL A 287 -1.32 -8.67 -8.84
N SER A 288 -1.06 -7.44 -9.26
CA SER A 288 0.28 -6.87 -9.31
C SER A 288 0.84 -6.68 -7.91
N GLY A 289 1.93 -7.38 -7.59
CA GLY A 289 2.56 -7.29 -6.28
C GLY A 289 2.20 -8.42 -5.32
N GLU A 290 1.37 -9.39 -5.73
CA GLU A 290 1.06 -10.61 -4.97
C GLU A 290 2.22 -11.63 -4.94
N LEU A 291 3.43 -11.15 -4.63
CA LEU A 291 4.67 -11.94 -4.64
C LEU A 291 4.62 -13.09 -3.64
N GLY A 292 3.92 -12.92 -2.51
CA GLY A 292 3.71 -13.95 -1.51
C GLY A 292 3.03 -15.20 -2.04
N HIS A 293 2.23 -15.10 -3.11
CA HIS A 293 1.54 -16.24 -3.71
C HIS A 293 2.36 -16.95 -4.80
N THR A 294 3.60 -16.51 -5.06
CA THR A 294 4.52 -17.21 -5.96
C THR A 294 4.88 -18.59 -5.40
N PRO A 295 4.67 -19.69 -6.14
CA PRO A 295 5.09 -21.02 -5.70
C PRO A 295 6.61 -21.12 -5.60
N VAL A 296 7.09 -21.64 -4.47
CA VAL A 296 8.51 -21.88 -4.20
C VAL A 296 8.81 -23.36 -4.34
N ALA A 297 9.86 -23.70 -5.09
CA ALA A 297 10.29 -25.08 -5.27
C ALA A 297 10.58 -25.75 -3.92
N GLY A 298 10.13 -27.01 -3.76
CA GLY A 298 10.29 -27.77 -2.51
C GLY A 298 9.30 -27.42 -1.40
N ASN A 299 8.65 -26.25 -1.44
CA ASN A 299 7.62 -25.90 -0.46
C ASN A 299 6.33 -26.69 -0.73
N ARG A 300 5.73 -27.23 0.34
CA ARG A 300 4.50 -28.05 0.30
C ARG A 300 3.41 -27.54 1.25
N ARG A 301 3.65 -26.42 1.95
CA ARG A 301 2.67 -25.84 2.87
C ARG A 301 1.43 -25.35 2.09
N ARG A 302 0.24 -25.60 2.64
CA ARG A 302 -1.03 -25.10 2.09
C ARG A 302 -1.14 -23.61 2.36
N CYS A 303 -1.52 -22.84 1.34
CA CYS A 303 -1.74 -21.39 1.45
C CYS A 303 -3.23 -21.07 1.60
N GLY A 304 -3.55 -19.95 2.26
CA GLY A 304 -4.91 -19.43 2.37
C GLY A 304 -5.53 -19.08 1.01
N CYS A 305 -4.72 -18.86 -0.03
CA CYS A 305 -5.20 -18.67 -1.40
C CYS A 305 -5.67 -19.94 -2.11
N GLY A 306 -5.63 -21.09 -1.45
CA GLY A 306 -5.95 -22.39 -2.04
C GLY A 306 -4.79 -23.04 -2.79
N GLY A 307 -3.71 -22.29 -3.03
CA GLY A 307 -2.46 -22.80 -3.60
C GLY A 307 -1.64 -23.66 -2.63
N VAL A 308 -0.58 -24.27 -3.17
CA VAL A 308 0.41 -25.05 -2.40
C VAL A 308 1.79 -24.51 -2.70
N GLY A 309 2.59 -24.33 -1.65
CA GLY A 309 3.99 -23.95 -1.78
C GLY A 309 4.24 -22.45 -1.97
N CYS A 310 3.25 -21.59 -1.73
CA CYS A 310 3.39 -20.13 -1.83
C CYS A 310 4.48 -19.58 -0.89
N LEU A 311 5.26 -18.59 -1.36
CA LEU A 311 6.29 -17.90 -0.57
C LEU A 311 5.79 -17.41 0.80
N GLU A 312 4.58 -16.87 0.86
CA GLU A 312 3.95 -16.35 2.08
C GLU A 312 3.95 -17.37 3.22
N THR A 313 3.77 -18.66 2.90
CA THR A 313 3.75 -19.74 3.89
C THR A 313 5.11 -19.99 4.55
N LEU A 314 6.18 -19.38 4.04
CA LEU A 314 7.54 -19.43 4.60
C LEU A 314 7.92 -18.14 5.32
N VAL A 315 7.56 -16.98 4.76
CA VAL A 315 8.11 -15.67 5.19
C VAL A 315 7.10 -14.71 5.84
N SER A 316 5.81 -15.06 5.88
CA SER A 316 4.83 -14.37 6.75
C SER A 316 5.13 -14.63 8.23
N LEU A 317 4.49 -13.88 9.14
CA LEU A 317 4.56 -14.10 10.58
C LEU A 317 4.29 -15.57 10.92
N ARG A 318 3.19 -16.11 10.39
CA ARG A 318 2.83 -17.51 10.59
C ARG A 318 3.90 -18.45 10.03
N GLY A 319 4.35 -18.20 8.80
CA GLY A 319 5.34 -19.03 8.12
C GLY A 319 6.69 -19.08 8.86
N LEU A 320 7.17 -17.93 9.33
CA LEU A 320 8.40 -17.81 10.11
C LEU A 320 8.28 -18.52 11.46
N LEU A 321 7.15 -18.37 12.16
CA LEU A 321 6.90 -19.05 13.43
C LEU A 321 6.79 -20.58 13.27
N ASP A 322 6.16 -21.04 12.19
CA ASP A 322 6.05 -22.47 11.88
C ASP A 322 7.44 -23.05 11.57
N SER A 323 8.24 -22.39 10.72
CA SER A 323 9.62 -22.81 10.43
C SER A 323 10.52 -22.77 11.67
N PHE A 324 10.36 -21.76 12.52
CA PHE A 324 11.13 -21.64 13.77
C PHE A 324 10.80 -22.78 14.74
N GLN A 325 9.52 -23.13 14.91
CA GLN A 325 9.14 -24.22 15.79
C GLN A 325 9.58 -25.60 15.25
N GLU A 326 9.57 -25.79 13.93
CA GLU A 326 10.10 -26.99 13.28
C GLU A 326 11.62 -27.12 13.48
N ALA A 327 12.36 -26.01 13.35
CA ALA A 327 13.82 -26.00 13.46
C ALA A 327 14.33 -26.02 14.91
N VAL A 328 13.56 -25.46 15.85
CA VAL A 328 13.94 -25.34 17.27
C VAL A 328 12.85 -25.96 18.15
N PRO A 329 12.81 -27.30 18.27
CA PRO A 329 11.81 -28.00 19.07
C PRO A 329 11.80 -27.52 20.53
N GLY A 330 10.61 -27.22 21.05
CA GLY A 330 10.41 -26.72 22.42
C GLY A 330 10.51 -25.20 22.57
N ALA A 331 10.86 -24.45 21.53
CA ALA A 331 10.77 -23.00 21.55
C ALA A 331 9.31 -22.52 21.63
N THR A 332 9.08 -21.41 22.34
CA THR A 332 7.77 -20.76 22.39
C THR A 332 7.42 -20.21 21.00
N ARG A 333 6.25 -20.55 20.48
CA ARG A 333 5.76 -20.07 19.17
C ARG A 333 5.27 -18.62 19.24
N SER A 334 6.20 -17.69 19.38
CA SER A 334 5.92 -16.25 19.42
C SER A 334 6.99 -15.44 18.70
N TRP A 335 6.60 -14.26 18.19
CA TRP A 335 7.52 -13.33 17.54
C TRP A 335 8.68 -12.93 18.46
N GLN A 336 8.39 -12.67 19.73
CA GLN A 336 9.42 -12.31 20.70
C GLN A 336 10.44 -13.43 20.92
N SER A 337 9.99 -14.68 20.96
CA SER A 337 10.88 -15.83 21.12
C SER A 337 11.77 -16.02 19.89
N LEU A 338 11.19 -15.95 18.69
CA LEU A 338 11.94 -16.05 17.43
C LEU A 338 12.99 -14.94 17.34
N ARG A 339 12.60 -13.68 17.56
CA ARG A 339 13.53 -12.54 17.47
C ARG A 339 14.69 -12.69 18.44
N ARG A 340 14.41 -13.04 19.70
CA ARG A 340 15.45 -13.29 20.71
C ARG A 340 16.40 -14.43 20.31
N HIS A 341 15.86 -15.48 19.71
CA HIS A 341 16.68 -16.60 19.22
C HIS A 341 17.63 -16.15 18.11
N VAL A 342 17.14 -15.41 17.12
CA VAL A 342 17.97 -14.85 16.03
C VAL A 342 19.00 -13.84 16.56
N GLU A 343 18.65 -13.04 17.57
CA GLU A 343 19.60 -12.13 18.24
C GLU A 343 20.76 -12.89 18.91
N LEU A 344 20.51 -14.08 19.46
CA LEU A 344 21.52 -14.88 20.18
C LEU A 344 22.34 -15.80 19.26
N HIS A 345 21.70 -16.38 18.24
CA HIS A 345 22.28 -17.44 17.41
C HIS A 345 22.59 -16.98 15.97
N GLY A 346 22.15 -15.80 15.57
CA GLY A 346 22.35 -15.27 14.23
C GLY A 346 21.52 -15.97 13.17
N LEU A 347 22.04 -16.01 11.94
CA LEU A 347 21.35 -16.57 10.79
C LEU A 347 21.57 -18.09 10.69
N GLU A 348 20.62 -18.85 11.23
CA GLU A 348 20.63 -20.32 11.12
C GLU A 348 20.16 -20.81 9.73
N PRO A 349 20.50 -22.07 9.34
CA PRO A 349 20.19 -22.60 8.01
C PRO A 349 18.72 -22.55 7.60
N TRP A 350 17.78 -22.77 8.55
CA TRP A 350 16.34 -22.73 8.27
C TRP A 350 15.87 -21.32 7.86
N LEU A 351 16.43 -20.29 8.51
CA LEU A 351 16.11 -18.89 8.21
C LEU A 351 16.81 -18.47 6.92
N GLY A 352 18.07 -18.86 6.73
CA GLY A 352 18.80 -18.65 5.48
C GLY A 352 18.05 -19.19 4.26
N ALA A 353 17.58 -20.45 4.31
CA ALA A 353 16.79 -21.06 3.24
C ALA A 353 15.45 -20.33 2.98
N THR A 354 14.82 -19.85 4.06
CA THR A 354 13.58 -19.07 3.99
C THR A 354 13.81 -17.71 3.30
N LEU A 355 14.91 -17.04 3.61
CA LEU A 355 15.31 -15.78 2.96
C LEU A 355 15.74 -15.99 1.51
N ASP A 356 16.44 -17.09 1.21
CA ASP A 356 16.83 -17.43 -0.16
C ASP A 356 15.60 -17.60 -1.07
N ALA A 357 14.54 -18.24 -0.56
CA ALA A 357 13.27 -18.35 -1.28
C ALA A 357 12.66 -16.98 -1.58
N ALA A 358 12.63 -16.07 -0.60
CA ALA A 358 12.16 -14.70 -0.83
C ALA A 358 13.04 -13.95 -1.83
N ALA A 359 14.36 -14.07 -1.72
CA ALA A 359 15.32 -13.41 -2.58
C ALA A 359 15.13 -13.81 -4.05
N VAL A 360 14.93 -15.11 -4.33
CA VAL A 360 14.68 -15.61 -5.69
C VAL A 360 13.41 -15.01 -6.28
N VAL A 361 12.32 -14.95 -5.51
CA VAL A 361 11.04 -14.37 -5.98
C VAL A 361 11.19 -12.87 -6.25
N ILE A 362 11.82 -12.13 -5.34
CA ILE A 362 12.03 -10.69 -5.48
C ILE A 362 12.95 -10.38 -6.67
N ALA A 363 14.06 -11.11 -6.82
CA ALA A 363 14.98 -10.94 -7.94
C ALA A 363 14.31 -11.26 -9.29
N GLY A 364 13.51 -12.32 -9.35
CA GLY A 364 12.68 -12.64 -10.50
C GLY A 364 11.72 -11.51 -10.86
N ALA A 365 11.05 -10.93 -9.86
CA ALA A 365 10.16 -9.78 -10.06
C ALA A 365 10.91 -8.56 -10.61
N LEU A 366 12.08 -8.23 -10.06
CA LEU A 366 12.93 -7.13 -10.57
C LEU A 366 13.28 -7.33 -12.04
N ASN A 367 13.62 -8.56 -12.44
CA ASN A 367 13.96 -8.88 -13.83
C ASN A 367 12.77 -8.69 -14.79
N VAL A 368 11.57 -9.04 -14.36
CA VAL A 368 10.34 -8.90 -15.16
C VAL A 368 9.91 -7.43 -15.26
N ILE A 369 9.96 -6.70 -14.14
CA ILE A 369 9.46 -5.32 -14.07
C ILE A 369 10.50 -4.34 -14.65
N GLY A 370 11.79 -4.66 -14.58
CA GLY A 370 12.87 -3.78 -15.01
C GLY A 370 13.24 -2.73 -13.95
N LEU A 371 13.26 -3.12 -12.67
CA LEU A 371 13.65 -2.24 -11.56
C LEU A 371 14.97 -2.69 -10.92
N ARG A 372 15.65 -1.74 -10.28
CA ARG A 372 16.92 -1.98 -9.57
C ARG A 372 16.86 -1.68 -8.08
N HIS A 373 15.73 -1.21 -7.57
CA HIS A 373 15.58 -0.77 -6.19
C HIS A 373 14.44 -1.52 -5.51
N VAL A 374 14.75 -2.14 -4.36
CA VAL A 374 13.80 -2.82 -3.48
C VAL A 374 13.77 -2.10 -2.13
N VAL A 375 12.55 -1.85 -1.66
CA VAL A 375 12.29 -1.33 -0.31
C VAL A 375 11.62 -2.44 0.49
N VAL A 376 12.26 -2.89 1.57
CA VAL A 376 11.76 -3.94 2.45
C VAL A 376 11.14 -3.33 3.69
N THR A 377 9.90 -3.70 4.01
CA THR A 377 9.20 -3.24 5.21
C THR A 377 8.69 -4.40 6.05
N GLY A 378 8.37 -4.13 7.32
CA GLY A 378 7.76 -5.11 8.22
C GLY A 378 8.76 -5.99 8.97
N LEU A 379 8.34 -7.23 9.29
CA LEU A 379 8.96 -8.14 10.25
C LEU A 379 10.45 -8.40 10.00
N LEU A 380 10.85 -8.60 8.73
CA LEU A 380 12.26 -8.84 8.41
C LEU A 380 13.15 -7.64 8.74
N ALA A 381 12.61 -6.42 8.67
CA ALA A 381 13.33 -5.20 9.05
C ALA A 381 13.46 -5.02 10.59
N GLU A 382 12.71 -5.78 11.39
CA GLU A 382 12.81 -5.80 12.85
C GLU A 382 13.83 -6.82 13.37
N LEU A 383 14.32 -7.71 12.52
CA LEU A 383 15.36 -8.70 12.85
C LEU A 383 16.76 -8.08 12.79
N PRO A 384 17.79 -8.71 13.41
CA PRO A 384 19.17 -8.25 13.33
C PRO A 384 19.65 -8.00 11.90
N ALA A 385 20.53 -7.01 11.71
CA ALA A 385 20.96 -6.53 10.39
C ALA A 385 21.43 -7.65 9.44
N VAL A 386 22.08 -8.69 9.97
CA VAL A 386 22.54 -9.87 9.22
C VAL A 386 21.43 -10.55 8.40
N VAL A 387 20.17 -10.51 8.87
CA VAL A 387 19.02 -11.09 8.15
C VAL A 387 18.72 -10.31 6.88
N VAL A 388 18.66 -8.98 6.99
CA VAL A 388 18.39 -8.09 5.86
C VAL A 388 19.58 -8.06 4.91
N GLU A 389 20.81 -8.08 5.44
CA GLU A 389 22.03 -8.16 4.65
C GLU A 389 22.10 -9.44 3.82
N HIS A 390 21.75 -10.59 4.41
CA HIS A 390 21.64 -11.87 3.69
C HIS A 390 20.58 -11.79 2.58
N LEU A 391 19.37 -11.35 2.90
CA LEU A 391 18.30 -11.17 1.91
C LEU A 391 18.76 -10.26 0.75
N ALA A 392 19.38 -9.13 1.07
CA ALA A 392 19.89 -8.17 0.10
C ALA A 392 20.99 -8.77 -0.79
N ALA A 393 21.95 -9.49 -0.20
CA ALA A 393 23.00 -10.16 -0.95
C ALA A 393 22.41 -11.15 -1.97
N ARG A 394 21.45 -11.97 -1.54
CA ARG A 394 20.82 -12.98 -2.38
C ARG A 394 19.92 -12.38 -3.47
N ILE A 395 19.23 -11.26 -3.18
CA ILE A 395 18.49 -10.50 -4.21
C ILE A 395 19.46 -9.99 -5.28
N ARG A 396 20.59 -9.40 -4.87
CA ARG A 396 21.60 -8.88 -5.82
C ARG A 396 22.19 -9.99 -6.68
N GLU A 397 22.46 -11.16 -6.11
CA GLU A 397 22.97 -12.31 -6.84
C GLU A 397 21.97 -12.85 -7.87
N GLY A 398 20.67 -12.81 -7.57
CA GLY A 398 19.63 -13.27 -8.50
C GLY A 398 19.17 -12.25 -9.54
N ALA A 399 19.39 -10.95 -9.30
CA ALA A 399 18.93 -9.87 -10.17
C ALA A 399 19.87 -9.69 -11.37
N LEU A 400 19.33 -9.78 -12.58
CA LEU A 400 20.08 -9.67 -13.83
C LEU A 400 20.82 -8.33 -13.95
N TRP A 401 20.21 -7.25 -13.44
CA TRP A 401 20.79 -5.91 -13.49
C TRP A 401 22.12 -5.80 -12.72
N ALA A 402 22.36 -6.65 -11.73
CA ALA A 402 23.61 -6.66 -10.97
C ALA A 402 24.86 -6.93 -11.84
N ARG A 403 24.67 -7.47 -13.05
CA ARG A 403 25.75 -7.64 -14.05
C ARG A 403 26.17 -6.35 -14.73
N PHE A 404 25.29 -5.34 -14.75
CA PHE A 404 25.47 -4.09 -15.48
C PHE A 404 25.58 -2.87 -14.55
N GLY A 405 25.10 -2.98 -13.32
CA GLY A 405 25.16 -1.89 -12.35
C GLY A 405 24.67 -2.30 -10.97
N GLU A 406 24.40 -1.31 -10.13
CA GLU A 406 24.00 -1.52 -8.74
C GLU A 406 22.52 -1.92 -8.63
N VAL A 407 22.25 -2.91 -7.78
CA VAL A 407 20.91 -3.24 -7.26
C VAL A 407 20.85 -2.83 -5.80
N GLN A 408 19.94 -1.89 -5.50
CA GLN A 408 19.77 -1.29 -4.19
C GLN A 408 18.67 -2.05 -3.44
N VAL A 409 18.97 -2.45 -2.22
CA VAL A 409 18.01 -3.07 -1.30
C VAL A 409 18.17 -2.36 0.02
N GLN A 410 17.09 -1.80 0.53
CA GLN A 410 17.08 -1.07 1.79
C GLN A 410 15.85 -1.44 2.61
N THR A 411 15.92 -1.25 3.92
CA THR A 411 14.74 -1.31 4.79
C THR A 411 14.13 0.07 4.97
N ALA A 412 12.82 0.09 5.23
CA ALA A 412 12.12 1.32 5.59
C ALA A 412 11.05 1.04 6.67
N PRO A 413 10.75 2.03 7.53
CA PRO A 413 9.59 1.97 8.40
C PRO A 413 8.29 1.97 7.59
N ARG A 414 7.21 1.44 8.18
CA ARG A 414 5.87 1.51 7.59
C ARG A 414 5.30 2.93 7.72
N HIS A 415 4.83 3.48 6.59
CA HIS A 415 4.22 4.81 6.47
C HIS A 415 2.82 4.71 5.85
N ARG A 416 2.03 3.73 6.27
CA ARG A 416 0.73 3.39 5.68
C ARG A 416 -0.26 4.55 5.77
N ALA A 417 -0.34 5.24 6.90
CA ALA A 417 -1.23 6.38 7.10
C ALA A 417 -0.87 7.55 6.17
N ALA A 418 0.42 7.81 5.96
CA ALA A 418 0.90 8.82 5.05
C ALA A 418 0.51 8.48 3.59
N GLY A 419 0.66 7.22 3.20
CA GLY A 419 0.19 6.69 1.91
C GLY A 419 -1.32 6.80 1.69
N LEU A 420 -2.12 6.48 2.71
CA LEU A 420 -3.57 6.66 2.67
C LEU A 420 -3.93 8.13 2.45
N VAL A 421 -3.34 9.06 3.20
CA VAL A 421 -3.53 10.50 2.99
C VAL A 421 -3.13 10.90 1.57
N ALA A 422 -2.09 10.27 1.01
CA ALA A 422 -1.71 10.48 -0.38
C ALA A 422 -2.86 10.22 -1.33
N ALA A 423 -3.44 9.01 -1.23
CA ALA A 423 -4.55 8.58 -2.06
C ALA A 423 -5.81 9.41 -1.81
N GLY A 424 -6.10 9.76 -0.55
CA GLY A 424 -7.22 10.61 -0.16
C GLY A 424 -7.17 12.00 -0.79
N ILE A 425 -5.99 12.62 -0.86
CA ILE A 425 -5.81 13.89 -1.57
C ILE A 425 -6.13 13.75 -3.06
N GLU A 426 -5.64 12.70 -3.70
CA GLU A 426 -5.81 12.51 -5.14
C GLU A 426 -7.26 12.17 -5.52
N GLN A 427 -7.94 11.37 -4.71
CA GLN A 427 -9.28 10.88 -5.00
C GLN A 427 -10.40 11.79 -4.46
N LEU A 428 -10.23 12.39 -3.27
CA LEU A 428 -11.32 13.12 -2.60
C LEU A 428 -11.17 14.63 -2.67
N VAL A 429 -9.95 15.16 -2.46
CA VAL A 429 -9.75 16.62 -2.38
C VAL A 429 -10.02 17.27 -3.72
N LEU A 430 -9.53 16.70 -4.82
CA LEU A 430 -9.78 17.26 -6.15
C LEU A 430 -11.27 17.25 -6.51
N ASN A 431 -11.98 16.16 -6.23
CA ASN A 431 -13.41 16.05 -6.47
C ASN A 431 -14.20 17.10 -5.66
N ARG A 432 -13.78 17.35 -4.41
CA ARG A 432 -14.36 18.39 -3.54
C ARG A 432 -14.14 19.81 -4.07
N LEU A 433 -13.07 20.05 -4.83
CA LEU A 433 -12.78 21.34 -5.48
C LEU A 433 -13.57 21.54 -6.79
N GLY A 434 -14.59 20.72 -7.07
CA GLY A 434 -15.39 20.80 -8.29
C GLY A 434 -14.68 20.24 -9.53
N GLU A 435 -13.49 19.65 -9.36
CA GLU A 435 -12.76 18.94 -10.40
C GLU A 435 -13.16 17.46 -10.34
N GLY A 436 -14.42 17.11 -10.60
CA GLY A 436 -14.87 15.70 -10.58
C GLY A 436 -14.01 14.78 -11.47
N GLU A 437 -14.18 13.46 -11.35
CA GLU A 437 -13.51 12.56 -12.30
C GLU A 437 -13.85 13.00 -13.73
N PRO A 438 -12.86 13.15 -14.62
CA PRO A 438 -13.16 13.40 -16.01
C PRO A 438 -14.06 12.27 -16.49
N GLY A 439 -15.26 12.61 -16.98
CA GLY A 439 -16.14 11.63 -17.61
C GLY A 439 -15.36 10.85 -18.69
N PRO A 440 -15.77 9.62 -19.03
CA PRO A 440 -15.05 8.79 -19.99
C PRO A 440 -14.69 9.63 -21.21
N THR A 441 -13.39 9.66 -21.53
CA THR A 441 -12.86 10.49 -22.61
C THR A 441 -13.68 10.18 -23.86
N ARG A 442 -14.41 11.18 -24.39
CA ARG A 442 -15.19 10.97 -25.62
C ARG A 442 -14.20 10.66 -26.74
N LEU A 443 -14.11 9.38 -27.08
CA LEU A 443 -13.43 8.88 -28.26
C LEU A 443 -14.16 9.46 -29.48
N VAL A 444 -13.56 10.46 -30.12
CA VAL A 444 -14.05 10.92 -31.42
C VAL A 444 -13.48 9.95 -32.45
N SER A 445 -14.30 9.00 -32.92
CA SER A 445 -13.92 8.17 -34.07
C SER A 445 -13.86 9.06 -35.30
N SER A 446 -12.67 9.40 -35.79
CA SER A 446 -12.53 9.88 -37.16
C SER A 446 -12.80 8.69 -38.08
N ALA A 447 -14.00 8.62 -38.66
CA ALA A 447 -14.34 7.64 -39.67
C ALA A 447 -13.46 7.90 -40.90
N TYR A 448 -12.45 7.06 -41.12
CA TYR A 448 -11.82 6.95 -42.43
C TYR A 448 -12.76 6.16 -43.33
N THR A 449 -13.50 6.88 -44.16
CA THR A 449 -14.27 6.31 -45.28
C THR A 449 -13.27 5.70 -46.26
N LEU A 450 -13.03 4.39 -46.18
CA LEU A 450 -12.39 3.64 -47.24
C LEU A 450 -13.39 3.51 -48.39
N THR A 451 -13.25 4.39 -49.37
CA THR A 451 -13.83 4.21 -50.70
C THR A 451 -13.33 2.89 -51.28
N ARG A 452 -14.22 1.90 -51.35
CA ARG A 452 -14.04 0.76 -52.25
C ARG A 452 -14.25 1.27 -53.67
N ASN A 453 -13.27 1.04 -54.54
CA ASN A 453 -13.45 1.05 -55.98
C ASN A 453 -13.19 -0.37 -56.52
N PRO A 454 -13.81 -0.72 -57.65
CA PRO A 454 -14.51 -2.00 -57.88
C PRO A 454 -13.65 -3.25 -57.94
#